data_AF-A0A926ZGB2-F1
#
_entry.id   AF-A0A926ZGB2-F1
#
_cell.length_a   1.000
_cell.length_b   1.000
_cell.length_c   1.000
_cell.angle_alpha   90.00
_cell.angle_beta   90.00
_cell.angle_gamma   90.00
#
_symmetry.space_group_name_H-M   'P 1'
#
loop_
_entity.id
_entity.type
_entity.pdbx_description
1 polymer ?
#
loop_
_entity_poly.entity_id
_entity_poly.type
_entity_poly.pdbx_seq_one_letter_code
_entity_poly.pdbx_strand_id
1 'polypeptide(L)'
;MQESLSTRLIQTSQNKYPDCLWMQLEAIPVESGASDTSALDLYLTINFDEHWEPLLGGRVKLGLKGGELRLKLEGGEIPLASRDLKDSLELSLTEDRKKYKSSENQSSADTNLVEIGSGLQDNSNVSQIAFRSNNSQVNPAWIFEVKAGESILKGGVTSAKLLTVNAIEKFCRIEATFEVSKQDVYLIDAEGLWRHDISPNQHAVLERKLALFLLESKLKPFLSWAQLCYDCLPVEKGDETTVPQVQAHLQEEIDRVIAAPTKDFLEIAKIAGLDPAIDFAGGNLRGTNLNGVDLSGANLCRANLRGADLSDAELTDVNLSSANLSGADLSGADLGNINLSHADLHLASLALANLSGANLSGANLMEANLSSANLGSANVKQARFGKNAGISEQMKLDLKQRGAIFE
;
A
#
# COMPACT_ATOMS: atom_id res chain seq x y z
N MET A 1 3.50 -40.99 -28.72
CA MET A 1 2.60 -40.41 -27.71
C MET A 1 3.29 -39.18 -27.18
N GLN A 2 2.90 -37.99 -27.64
CA GLN A 2 3.25 -36.75 -26.95
C GLN A 2 2.41 -36.72 -25.68
N GLU A 3 3.01 -36.99 -24.52
CA GLU A 3 2.41 -36.52 -23.27
C GLU A 3 2.33 -35.01 -23.37
N SER A 4 1.13 -34.44 -23.23
CA SER A 4 0.97 -32.99 -23.26
C SER A 4 1.75 -32.40 -22.08
N LEU A 5 2.38 -31.25 -22.31
CA LEU A 5 3.16 -30.54 -21.28
C LEU A 5 2.35 -30.31 -19.97
N SER A 6 1.02 -30.25 -20.08
CA SER A 6 0.08 -30.15 -18.94
C SER A 6 0.13 -31.33 -17.96
N THR A 7 0.62 -32.51 -18.36
CA THR A 7 0.68 -33.71 -17.48
C THR A 7 1.84 -33.68 -16.50
N ARG A 8 2.79 -32.73 -16.64
CA ARG A 8 4.05 -32.68 -15.86
C ARG A 8 4.22 -31.43 -14.98
N LEU A 9 3.20 -30.56 -14.97
CA LEU A 9 3.18 -29.35 -14.16
C LEU A 9 2.57 -29.65 -12.80
N ILE A 10 3.34 -29.42 -11.74
CA ILE A 10 2.86 -29.47 -10.35
C ILE A 10 2.70 -28.03 -9.86
N GLN A 11 1.50 -27.69 -9.39
CA GLN A 11 1.21 -26.41 -8.76
C GLN A 11 1.06 -26.59 -7.25
N THR A 12 1.75 -25.74 -6.51
CA THR A 12 1.59 -25.64 -5.05
C THR A 12 1.42 -24.17 -4.67
N SER A 13 0.61 -23.89 -3.67
CA SER A 13 0.46 -22.55 -3.14
C SER A 13 0.17 -22.60 -1.65
N GLN A 14 0.59 -21.56 -0.96
CA GLN A 14 0.28 -21.32 0.43
C GLN A 14 -0.14 -19.86 0.55
N ASN A 15 -1.28 -19.65 1.18
CA ASN A 15 -1.75 -18.33 1.51
C ASN A 15 -2.09 -18.29 2.98
N LYS A 16 -1.37 -17.46 3.74
CA LYS A 16 -1.60 -17.33 5.18
C LYS A 16 -2.92 -16.61 5.47
N TYR A 17 -3.37 -15.76 4.53
CA TYR A 17 -4.56 -14.92 4.66
C TYR A 17 -5.35 -14.86 3.34
N PRO A 18 -5.99 -15.96 2.94
CA PRO A 18 -6.67 -16.06 1.64
C PRO A 18 -7.80 -15.03 1.46
N ASP A 19 -8.39 -14.56 2.57
CA ASP A 19 -9.44 -13.55 2.57
C ASP A 19 -8.92 -12.11 2.53
N CYS A 20 -7.62 -11.87 2.79
CA CYS A 20 -7.01 -10.53 2.67
C CYS A 20 -6.25 -10.38 1.34
N LEU A 21 -5.55 -11.44 0.95
CA LEU A 21 -4.89 -11.53 -0.34
C LEU A 21 -5.26 -12.89 -0.91
N TRP A 22 -5.76 -12.97 -2.13
CA TRP A 22 -5.81 -14.21 -2.88
C TRP A 22 -4.86 -14.12 -4.06
N MET A 23 -4.07 -15.17 -4.31
CA MET A 23 -3.07 -15.18 -5.37
C MET A 23 -3.02 -16.56 -6.03
N GLN A 24 -3.01 -16.59 -7.36
CA GLN A 24 -2.86 -17.78 -8.17
C GLN A 24 -1.92 -17.47 -9.34
N LEU A 25 -0.96 -18.37 -9.57
CA LEU A 25 -0.05 -18.33 -10.71
C LEU A 25 -0.38 -19.48 -11.66
N GLU A 26 -0.50 -19.19 -12.94
CA GLU A 26 -0.78 -20.16 -14.00
C GLU A 26 0.29 -20.06 -15.08
N ALA A 27 0.61 -21.17 -15.74
CA ALA A 27 1.52 -21.22 -16.87
C ALA A 27 0.84 -21.86 -18.08
N ILE A 28 0.92 -21.19 -19.23
CA ILE A 28 0.38 -21.67 -20.50
C ILE A 28 1.54 -21.84 -21.48
N PRO A 29 1.77 -23.04 -22.05
CA PRO A 29 2.75 -23.23 -23.09
C PRO A 29 2.48 -22.36 -24.31
N VAL A 30 3.53 -21.74 -24.86
CA VAL A 30 3.41 -20.94 -26.08
C VAL A 30 3.42 -21.87 -27.29
N GLU A 31 2.30 -21.96 -28.01
CA GLU A 31 2.22 -22.75 -29.25
C GLU A 31 3.05 -22.08 -30.36
N SER A 32 4.27 -22.56 -30.59
CA SER A 32 5.05 -22.25 -31.79
C SER A 32 4.97 -23.44 -32.76
N GLY A 33 4.68 -23.16 -34.03
CA GLY A 33 4.53 -24.17 -35.10
C GLY A 33 5.81 -24.96 -35.47
N ALA A 34 6.89 -24.85 -34.68
CA ALA A 34 8.09 -25.66 -34.80
C ALA A 34 8.36 -26.42 -33.50
N SER A 35 8.76 -27.69 -33.64
CA SER A 35 9.04 -28.65 -32.58
C SER A 35 10.00 -28.10 -31.50
N ASP A 36 9.64 -28.38 -30.24
CA ASP A 36 10.26 -27.93 -28.97
C ASP A 36 9.91 -26.51 -28.53
N THR A 37 8.69 -26.33 -28.01
CA THR A 37 8.29 -25.11 -27.31
C THR A 37 8.64 -25.22 -25.83
N SER A 38 9.82 -24.70 -25.48
CA SER A 38 10.28 -24.49 -24.10
C SER A 38 9.76 -23.20 -23.47
N ALA A 39 8.95 -22.41 -24.18
CA ALA A 39 8.42 -21.13 -23.70
C ALA A 39 7.06 -21.31 -22.98
N LEU A 40 6.91 -20.62 -21.84
CA LEU A 40 5.74 -20.61 -20.97
C LEU A 40 5.31 -19.16 -20.72
N ASP A 41 4.07 -18.83 -21.04
CA ASP A 41 3.44 -17.58 -20.62
C ASP A 41 2.90 -17.73 -19.21
N LEU A 42 3.32 -16.83 -18.30
CA LEU A 42 2.85 -16.78 -16.93
C LEU A 42 1.70 -15.81 -16.79
N TYR A 43 0.64 -16.26 -16.14
CA TYR A 43 -0.54 -15.48 -15.81
C TYR A 43 -0.71 -15.39 -14.31
N LEU A 44 -0.94 -14.19 -13.82
CA LEU A 44 -1.19 -13.90 -12.42
C LEU A 44 -2.66 -13.52 -12.23
N THR A 45 -3.29 -14.18 -11.27
CA THR A 45 -4.51 -13.68 -10.65
C THR A 45 -4.17 -13.28 -9.22
N ILE A 46 -4.48 -12.04 -8.85
CA ILE A 46 -4.23 -11.52 -7.51
C ILE A 46 -5.38 -10.61 -7.10
N ASN A 47 -5.91 -10.77 -5.89
CA ASN A 47 -7.00 -9.95 -5.35
C ASN A 47 -6.71 -9.52 -3.92
N PHE A 48 -6.91 -8.24 -3.63
CA PHE A 48 -6.75 -7.62 -2.33
C PHE A 48 -8.13 -7.31 -1.73
N ASP A 49 -8.32 -7.71 -0.48
CA ASP A 49 -9.54 -7.47 0.28
C ASP A 49 -9.22 -7.21 1.76
N GLU A 50 -10.24 -6.81 2.51
CA GLU A 50 -10.15 -6.53 3.94
C GLU A 50 -10.59 -7.75 4.76
N HIS A 51 -9.77 -8.17 5.71
CA HIS A 51 -10.08 -9.33 6.55
C HIS A 51 -10.14 -8.98 8.04
N TRP A 52 -11.15 -9.53 8.72
CA TRP A 52 -11.26 -9.48 10.17
C TRP A 52 -10.54 -10.66 10.81
N GLU A 53 -9.57 -10.37 11.67
CA GLU A 53 -8.77 -11.36 12.36
C GLU A 53 -9.02 -11.33 13.88
N PRO A 54 -9.35 -12.47 14.52
CA PRO A 54 -9.43 -12.54 15.97
C PRO A 54 -8.08 -12.28 16.65
N LEU A 55 -8.07 -11.43 17.68
CA LEU A 55 -6.86 -11.09 18.43
C LEU A 55 -7.23 -10.65 19.86
N LEU A 56 -6.53 -11.15 20.88
CA LEU A 56 -6.64 -10.69 22.29
C LEU A 56 -8.07 -10.51 22.84
N GLY A 57 -8.98 -11.44 22.50
CA GLY A 57 -10.38 -11.40 22.96
C GLY A 57 -11.30 -10.45 22.17
N GLY A 58 -10.75 -9.70 21.21
CA GLY A 58 -11.49 -8.93 20.22
C GLY A 58 -11.14 -9.36 18.79
N ARG A 59 -11.22 -8.41 17.85
CA ARG A 59 -10.81 -8.61 16.46
C ARG A 59 -10.27 -7.33 15.85
N VAL A 60 -9.36 -7.47 14.90
CA VAL A 60 -8.78 -6.37 14.11
C VAL A 60 -9.07 -6.56 12.65
N LYS A 61 -9.27 -5.46 11.93
CA LYS A 61 -9.42 -5.47 10.47
C LYS A 61 -8.11 -5.07 9.83
N LEU A 62 -7.48 -6.01 9.14
CA LEU A 62 -6.21 -5.82 8.47
C LEU A 62 -6.43 -5.23 7.07
N GLY A 63 -5.61 -4.25 6.70
CA GLY A 63 -5.52 -3.71 5.35
C GLY A 63 -4.06 -3.58 4.90
N LEU A 64 -3.85 -3.76 3.60
CA LEU A 64 -2.55 -3.55 2.96
C LEU A 64 -2.52 -2.22 2.23
N LYS A 65 -1.49 -1.40 2.45
CA LYS A 65 -1.21 -0.19 1.66
C LYS A 65 -0.27 -0.46 0.49
N GLY A 66 0.33 -1.64 0.45
CA GLY A 66 1.27 -2.02 -0.58
C GLY A 66 1.78 -3.44 -0.41
N GLY A 67 2.74 -3.81 -1.25
CA GLY A 67 3.50 -5.04 -1.15
C GLY A 67 4.33 -5.28 -2.40
N GLU A 68 5.18 -6.28 -2.36
CA GLU A 68 6.08 -6.61 -3.46
C GLU A 68 5.85 -8.05 -3.90
N LEU A 69 5.44 -8.23 -5.15
CA LEU A 69 5.44 -9.54 -5.80
C LEU A 69 6.84 -9.79 -6.35
N ARG A 70 7.52 -10.82 -5.87
CA ARG A 70 8.81 -11.28 -6.42
C ARG A 70 8.61 -12.58 -7.17
N LEU A 71 9.29 -12.70 -8.30
CA LEU A 71 9.47 -14.00 -8.94
C LEU A 71 10.92 -14.48 -8.80
N LYS A 72 11.05 -15.77 -8.53
CA LYS A 72 12.32 -16.50 -8.58
C LYS A 72 12.19 -17.63 -9.59
N LEU A 73 13.20 -17.75 -10.46
CA LEU A 73 13.26 -18.76 -11.51
C LEU A 73 14.50 -19.65 -11.34
N GLU A 74 14.32 -20.96 -11.46
CA GLU A 74 15.41 -21.96 -11.52
C GLU A 74 15.22 -22.85 -12.75
N GLY A 75 16.28 -23.17 -13.48
CA GLY A 75 16.23 -24.04 -14.67
C GLY A 75 15.69 -23.38 -15.96
N GLY A 76 15.64 -22.05 -16.01
CA GLY A 76 15.18 -21.29 -17.18
C GLY A 76 15.71 -19.86 -17.24
N GLU A 77 15.29 -19.12 -18.26
CA GLU A 77 15.56 -17.69 -18.43
C GLU A 77 14.28 -16.88 -18.68
N ILE A 78 14.29 -15.61 -18.26
CA ILE A 78 13.25 -14.64 -18.61
C ILE A 78 13.79 -13.77 -19.75
N PRO A 79 13.23 -13.81 -20.97
CA PRO A 79 13.69 -12.98 -22.08
C PRO A 79 13.61 -11.50 -21.75
N LEU A 80 14.61 -10.70 -22.16
CA LEU A 80 14.67 -9.25 -21.90
C LEU A 80 13.39 -8.51 -22.34
N ALA A 81 12.82 -8.89 -23.49
CA ALA A 81 11.59 -8.30 -24.02
C ALA A 81 10.34 -8.58 -23.16
N SER A 82 10.37 -9.64 -22.35
CA SER A 82 9.29 -10.05 -21.45
C SER A 82 9.43 -9.47 -20.04
N ARG A 83 10.49 -8.70 -19.77
CA ARG A 83 10.77 -8.09 -18.44
C ARG A 83 10.13 -6.72 -18.27
N ASP A 84 9.82 -6.03 -19.36
CA ASP A 84 9.11 -4.76 -19.34
C ASP A 84 7.61 -5.03 -19.34
N LEU A 85 6.99 -4.93 -18.17
CA LEU A 85 5.55 -4.72 -18.06
C LEU A 85 5.25 -3.27 -18.46
N LYS A 86 5.32 -2.97 -19.76
CA LYS A 86 4.84 -1.70 -20.31
C LYS A 86 3.31 -1.73 -20.36
N ASP A 87 2.71 -0.89 -19.52
CA ASP A 87 1.41 -0.25 -19.73
C ASP A 87 0.15 -1.14 -19.84
N SER A 88 0.10 -2.36 -19.29
CA SER A 88 -1.07 -3.25 -19.52
C SER A 88 -1.59 -4.05 -18.31
N LEU A 89 -1.57 -3.48 -17.11
CA LEU A 89 -2.41 -3.93 -16.00
C LEU A 89 -3.42 -2.82 -15.68
N GLU A 90 -4.36 -2.59 -16.61
CA GLU A 90 -5.58 -1.86 -16.27
C GLU A 90 -6.41 -2.76 -15.33
N LEU A 91 -6.24 -2.53 -14.03
CA LEU A 91 -7.00 -3.19 -12.98
C LEU A 91 -8.45 -2.70 -13.04
N SER A 92 -9.32 -3.48 -13.67
CA SER A 92 -10.75 -3.29 -13.54
C SER A 92 -11.23 -3.95 -12.25
N LEU A 93 -11.89 -3.17 -11.39
CA LEU A 93 -12.60 -3.69 -10.23
C LEU A 93 -13.68 -4.66 -10.73
N THR A 94 -13.63 -5.93 -10.30
CA THR A 94 -14.77 -6.83 -10.45
C THR A 94 -15.89 -6.34 -9.53
N GLU A 95 -17.00 -5.90 -10.12
CA GLU A 95 -18.19 -5.47 -9.39
C GLU A 95 -18.67 -6.53 -8.39
N ASP A 96 -18.93 -6.09 -7.16
CA ASP A 96 -19.57 -6.87 -6.10
C ASP A 96 -20.77 -7.67 -6.63
N ARG A 97 -20.70 -9.00 -6.54
CA ARG A 97 -21.90 -9.84 -6.62
C ARG A 97 -22.79 -9.58 -5.41
N LYS A 98 -23.61 -8.53 -5.47
CA LYS A 98 -24.74 -8.34 -4.54
C LYS A 98 -25.74 -9.46 -4.71
N LYS A 99 -25.65 -10.48 -3.84
CA LYS A 99 -26.79 -11.32 -3.48
C LYS A 99 -27.75 -10.47 -2.62
N TYR A 100 -28.84 -10.00 -3.20
CA TYR A 100 -30.10 -9.79 -2.45
C TYR A 100 -31.30 -10.04 -3.37
N LYS A 101 -32.16 -10.96 -2.93
CA LYS A 101 -33.48 -11.27 -3.51
C LYS A 101 -34.51 -10.23 -3.06
N SER A 102 -35.33 -9.74 -3.99
CA SER A 102 -36.78 -9.46 -3.86
C SER A 102 -37.26 -8.89 -5.20
N SER A 103 -37.86 -9.69 -6.09
CA SER A 103 -39.32 -9.90 -6.25
C SER A 103 -40.05 -8.76 -6.98
N GLU A 104 -40.66 -9.16 -8.12
CA GLU A 104 -41.86 -8.64 -8.79
C GLU A 104 -41.78 -7.65 -9.99
N ASN A 105 -42.09 -8.26 -11.15
CA ASN A 105 -43.07 -7.89 -12.19
C ASN A 105 -42.83 -6.79 -13.25
N GLN A 106 -42.82 -7.28 -14.52
CA GLN A 106 -43.54 -6.83 -15.75
C GLN A 106 -43.61 -5.32 -16.07
N SER A 107 -43.43 -4.80 -17.30
CA SER A 107 -43.75 -5.28 -18.65
C SER A 107 -42.95 -4.48 -19.71
N SER A 108 -42.55 -5.09 -20.83
CA SER A 108 -43.09 -4.91 -22.22
C SER A 108 -42.42 -3.86 -23.13
N ALA A 109 -41.97 -4.39 -24.28
CA ALA A 109 -42.06 -3.87 -25.65
C ALA A 109 -41.05 -2.83 -26.18
N ASP A 110 -40.29 -3.32 -27.16
CA ASP A 110 -40.12 -2.79 -28.53
C ASP A 110 -39.06 -1.73 -28.89
N THR A 111 -38.09 -2.25 -29.67
CA THR A 111 -37.61 -1.81 -31.00
C THR A 111 -36.45 -0.82 -31.17
N ASN A 112 -35.54 -1.30 -32.04
CA ASN A 112 -34.72 -0.62 -33.06
C ASN A 112 -33.22 -0.36 -32.81
N LEU A 113 -32.44 -1.04 -33.67
CA LEU A 113 -31.07 -0.79 -34.07
C LEU A 113 -30.97 0.52 -34.88
N VAL A 114 -29.88 1.28 -34.68
CA VAL A 114 -28.83 1.65 -35.68
C VAL A 114 -27.95 2.78 -35.10
N GLU A 115 -26.71 2.38 -34.79
CA GLU A 115 -25.39 3.01 -35.00
C GLU A 115 -25.08 4.52 -34.90
N ILE A 116 -23.97 4.74 -34.15
CA ILE A 116 -22.85 5.69 -34.27
C ILE A 116 -23.09 7.14 -33.82
N GLY A 117 -22.47 7.47 -32.68
CA GLY A 117 -22.20 8.83 -32.24
C GLY A 117 -21.33 8.83 -30.99
N SER A 118 -20.03 9.04 -31.18
CA SER A 118 -19.01 9.31 -30.17
C SER A 118 -19.52 10.20 -29.02
N GLY A 119 -19.57 9.66 -27.80
CA GLY A 119 -19.91 10.45 -26.63
C GLY A 119 -20.25 9.59 -25.41
N LEU A 120 -19.22 9.17 -24.68
CA LEU A 120 -19.29 8.71 -23.28
C LEU A 120 -17.97 9.20 -22.67
N GLN A 121 -17.88 10.28 -21.88
CA GLN A 121 -18.42 10.43 -20.53
C GLN A 121 -18.48 9.08 -19.80
N ASP A 122 -17.30 8.58 -19.44
CA ASP A 122 -17.18 7.51 -18.45
C ASP A 122 -16.57 8.10 -17.16
N ASN A 123 -17.49 8.45 -16.26
CA ASN A 123 -17.21 8.67 -14.83
C ASN A 123 -17.16 7.30 -14.14
N SER A 124 -16.13 6.50 -14.42
CA SER A 124 -15.79 5.33 -13.61
C SER A 124 -14.51 5.64 -12.83
N ASN A 125 -14.63 5.71 -11.51
CA ASN A 125 -13.49 5.77 -10.60
C ASN A 125 -12.74 4.44 -10.68
N VAL A 126 -11.81 4.32 -11.61
CA VAL A 126 -10.91 3.16 -11.75
C VAL A 126 -9.76 3.32 -10.76
N SER A 127 -9.80 2.56 -9.66
CA SER A 127 -8.65 2.36 -8.77
C SER A 127 -7.56 1.64 -9.55
N GLN A 128 -6.52 2.36 -9.97
CA GLN A 128 -5.37 1.74 -10.66
C GLN A 128 -4.26 1.63 -9.63
N ILE A 129 -3.81 0.43 -9.28
CA ILE A 129 -2.66 0.25 -8.39
C ILE A 129 -1.42 0.78 -9.13
N ALA A 130 -0.54 1.50 -8.43
CA ALA A 130 0.71 1.95 -9.03
C ALA A 130 1.71 0.79 -9.11
N PHE A 131 2.32 0.59 -10.28
CA PHE A 131 3.31 -0.46 -10.53
C PHE A 131 4.70 0.14 -10.76
N ARG A 132 5.72 -0.44 -10.13
CA ARG A 132 7.13 -0.21 -10.50
C ARG A 132 7.83 -1.55 -10.64
N SER A 133 8.47 -1.79 -11.78
CA SER A 133 9.40 -2.92 -11.93
C SER A 133 10.73 -2.56 -11.31
N ASN A 134 11.23 -3.40 -10.40
CA ASN A 134 12.63 -3.33 -10.01
C ASN A 134 13.41 -4.24 -10.97
N ASN A 135 14.18 -3.63 -11.88
CA ASN A 135 14.87 -4.32 -12.99
C ASN A 135 16.09 -5.13 -12.51
N SER A 136 15.89 -6.07 -11.58
CA SER A 136 16.85 -7.17 -11.38
C SER A 136 16.81 -8.07 -12.61
N GLN A 137 17.97 -8.27 -13.25
CA GLN A 137 18.08 -9.02 -14.51
C GLN A 137 17.77 -10.52 -14.38
N VAL A 138 17.60 -11.04 -13.16
CA VAL A 138 17.42 -12.48 -12.89
C VAL A 138 16.08 -12.78 -12.22
N ASN A 139 15.66 -11.94 -11.26
CA ASN A 139 14.43 -12.14 -10.47
C ASN A 139 13.61 -10.84 -10.46
N PRO A 140 12.62 -10.69 -11.35
CA PRO A 140 11.83 -9.48 -11.42
C PRO A 140 10.97 -9.33 -10.17
N ALA A 141 10.72 -8.07 -9.80
CA ALA A 141 9.81 -7.73 -8.72
C ALA A 141 8.90 -6.57 -9.11
N TRP A 142 7.66 -6.63 -8.63
CA TRP A 142 6.62 -5.65 -8.86
C TRP A 142 6.13 -5.09 -7.54
N ILE A 143 6.22 -3.78 -7.41
CA ILE A 143 5.74 -3.06 -6.24
C ILE A 143 4.28 -2.66 -6.50
N PHE A 144 3.40 -3.05 -5.58
CA PHE A 144 2.00 -2.63 -5.51
C PHE A 144 1.90 -1.54 -4.46
N GLU A 145 1.31 -0.40 -4.82
CA GLU A 145 1.13 0.73 -3.90
C GLU A 145 -0.25 1.35 -4.08
N VAL A 146 -0.85 1.76 -2.96
CA VAL A 146 -2.06 2.59 -3.02
C VAL A 146 -1.80 3.88 -3.78
N LYS A 147 -2.80 4.31 -4.57
CA LYS A 147 -2.79 5.65 -5.16
C LYS A 147 -2.83 6.70 -4.06
N ALA A 148 -2.28 7.87 -4.35
CA ALA A 148 -2.40 9.03 -3.47
C ALA A 148 -3.89 9.30 -3.15
N GLY A 149 -4.23 9.28 -1.85
CA GLY A 149 -5.60 9.48 -1.36
C GLY A 149 -6.41 8.20 -1.07
N GLU A 150 -5.96 7.02 -1.51
CA GLU A 150 -6.57 5.75 -1.13
C GLU A 150 -5.95 5.20 0.16
N SER A 151 -6.79 4.61 1.03
CA SER A 151 -6.36 4.14 2.35
C SER A 151 -5.70 2.77 2.32
N ILE A 152 -6.12 1.89 1.39
CA ILE A 152 -5.67 0.49 1.27
C ILE A 152 -5.82 0.01 -0.18
N LEU A 153 -5.11 -1.07 -0.55
CA LEU A 153 -5.29 -1.82 -1.78
C LEU A 153 -6.64 -2.52 -1.75
N LYS A 154 -7.45 -2.33 -2.79
CA LYS A 154 -8.70 -3.05 -3.02
C LYS A 154 -8.78 -3.54 -4.45
N GLY A 155 -9.41 -4.70 -4.62
CA GLY A 155 -9.60 -5.31 -5.93
C GLY A 155 -8.36 -6.04 -6.40
N GLY A 156 -8.30 -6.34 -7.69
CA GLY A 156 -7.32 -7.28 -8.20
C GLY A 156 -7.29 -7.35 -9.70
N VAL A 157 -6.42 -8.22 -10.20
CA VAL A 157 -6.41 -8.64 -11.60
C VAL A 157 -6.70 -10.10 -11.71
N THR A 158 -7.42 -10.45 -12.77
CA THR A 158 -7.73 -11.82 -13.14
C THR A 158 -6.98 -12.20 -14.39
N SER A 159 -6.16 -13.24 -14.31
CA SER A 159 -5.42 -13.82 -15.43
C SER A 159 -4.67 -12.76 -16.26
N ALA A 160 -3.91 -11.91 -15.57
CA ALA A 160 -3.07 -10.92 -16.25
C ALA A 160 -1.75 -11.58 -16.66
N LYS A 161 -1.37 -11.42 -17.93
CA LYS A 161 -0.08 -11.92 -18.43
C LYS A 161 1.06 -11.16 -17.74
N LEU A 162 1.83 -11.86 -16.92
CA LEU A 162 2.91 -11.31 -16.12
C LEU A 162 4.20 -11.23 -16.93
N LEU A 163 4.63 -12.36 -17.52
CA LEU A 163 5.79 -12.45 -18.40
C LEU A 163 5.82 -13.79 -19.15
N THR A 164 6.79 -13.95 -20.05
CA THR A 164 7.13 -15.23 -20.69
C THR A 164 8.44 -15.75 -20.13
N VAL A 165 8.54 -17.06 -19.89
CA VAL A 165 9.75 -17.75 -19.41
C VAL A 165 10.15 -18.80 -20.44
N ASN A 166 11.45 -18.96 -20.69
CA ASN A 166 11.98 -20.08 -21.45
C ASN A 166 12.59 -21.10 -20.49
N ALA A 167 12.08 -22.33 -20.49
CA ALA A 167 12.73 -23.48 -19.85
C ALA A 167 13.95 -23.89 -20.69
N ILE A 168 15.15 -23.71 -20.14
CA ILE A 168 16.40 -24.09 -20.82
C ILE A 168 16.81 -25.50 -20.41
N GLU A 169 16.55 -25.86 -19.16
CA GLU A 169 16.94 -27.14 -18.58
C GLU A 169 15.81 -28.17 -18.65
N LYS A 170 16.13 -29.40 -18.25
CA LYS A 170 15.16 -30.50 -18.17
C LYS A 170 14.08 -30.27 -17.12
N PHE A 171 14.29 -29.33 -16.20
CA PHE A 171 13.32 -28.92 -15.20
C PHE A 171 13.24 -27.40 -15.16
N CYS A 172 12.09 -26.87 -14.74
CA CYS A 172 11.90 -25.45 -14.54
C CYS A 172 11.07 -25.24 -13.27
N ARG A 173 11.53 -24.40 -12.36
CA ARG A 173 10.81 -24.04 -11.14
C ARG A 173 10.61 -22.53 -11.09
N ILE A 174 9.35 -22.14 -10.95
CA ILE A 174 8.91 -20.75 -10.92
C ILE A 174 8.24 -20.53 -9.58
N GLU A 175 8.76 -19.60 -8.80
CA GLU A 175 8.25 -19.24 -7.50
C GLU A 175 7.80 -17.78 -7.51
N ALA A 176 6.57 -17.53 -7.09
CA ALA A 176 6.02 -16.22 -6.82
C ALA A 176 5.82 -16.03 -5.31
N THR A 177 6.38 -14.97 -4.75
CA THR A 177 6.12 -14.55 -3.36
C THR A 177 5.52 -13.16 -3.35
N PHE A 178 4.47 -12.97 -2.57
CA PHE A 178 3.97 -11.65 -2.22
C PHE A 178 4.44 -11.29 -0.82
N GLU A 179 5.32 -10.30 -0.73
CA GLU A 179 5.95 -9.85 0.51
C GLU A 179 5.37 -8.49 0.92
N VAL A 180 5.26 -8.29 2.23
CA VAL A 180 4.69 -7.07 2.80
C VAL A 180 5.72 -6.47 3.75
N SER A 181 5.99 -5.16 3.62
CA SER A 181 6.92 -4.45 4.49
C SER A 181 6.20 -3.75 5.65
N LYS A 182 6.97 -3.29 6.66
CA LYS A 182 6.44 -2.57 7.83
C LYS A 182 5.47 -1.44 7.47
N GLN A 183 5.80 -0.65 6.44
CA GLN A 183 5.01 0.51 6.01
C GLN A 183 3.70 0.16 5.27
N ASP A 184 3.55 -1.10 4.86
CA ASP A 184 2.43 -1.56 4.06
C ASP A 184 1.32 -2.18 4.90
N VAL A 185 1.59 -2.46 6.18
CA VAL A 185 0.62 -3.06 7.11
C VAL A 185 -0.10 -1.97 7.88
N TYR A 186 -1.43 -1.97 7.78
CA TYR A 186 -2.31 -0.99 8.39
C TYR A 186 -3.52 -1.67 9.04
N LEU A 187 -3.95 -1.16 10.20
CA LEU A 187 -5.22 -1.56 10.81
C LEU A 187 -6.30 -0.58 10.40
N ILE A 188 -7.35 -1.11 9.77
CA ILE A 188 -8.51 -0.33 9.32
C ILE A 188 -9.45 -0.07 10.48
N ASP A 189 -9.63 -1.07 11.33
CA ASP A 189 -10.57 -1.04 12.43
C ASP A 189 -10.18 -2.06 13.50
N ALA A 190 -10.67 -1.87 14.72
CA ALA A 190 -10.45 -2.73 15.86
C ALA A 190 -11.69 -2.75 16.76
N GLU A 191 -12.22 -3.94 17.02
CA GLU A 191 -13.41 -4.13 17.85
C GLU A 191 -13.09 -4.93 19.10
N GLY A 192 -13.55 -4.44 20.25
CA GLY A 192 -13.44 -5.13 21.54
C GLY A 192 -12.04 -5.12 22.16
N LEU A 193 -11.09 -4.35 21.63
CA LEU A 193 -9.71 -4.28 22.12
C LEU A 193 -9.45 -3.10 23.05
N TRP A 194 -10.03 -1.94 22.73
CA TRP A 194 -9.69 -0.68 23.38
C TRP A 194 -10.68 -0.32 24.46
N ARG A 195 -10.16 0.22 25.57
CA ARG A 195 -10.97 0.93 26.56
C ARG A 195 -11.31 2.32 26.03
N HIS A 196 -12.43 2.88 26.49
CA HIS A 196 -12.90 4.20 26.05
C HIS A 196 -12.06 5.39 26.56
N ASP A 197 -11.09 5.16 27.46
CA ASP A 197 -10.31 6.19 28.14
C ASP A 197 -8.88 6.37 27.60
N ILE A 198 -8.49 5.68 26.52
CA ILE A 198 -7.17 5.83 25.92
C ILE A 198 -7.06 7.13 25.11
N SER A 199 -5.91 7.80 25.22
CA SER A 199 -5.61 8.99 24.43
C SER A 199 -5.37 8.66 22.95
N PRO A 200 -5.51 9.64 22.03
CA PRO A 200 -5.16 9.44 20.63
C PRO A 200 -3.74 8.90 20.41
N ASN A 201 -2.77 9.36 21.22
CA ASN A 201 -1.38 8.89 21.15
C ASN A 201 -1.25 7.42 21.58
N GLN A 202 -1.93 7.00 22.65
CA GLN A 202 -1.98 5.59 23.05
C GLN A 202 -2.64 4.73 21.97
N HIS A 203 -3.76 5.19 21.42
CA HIS A 203 -4.46 4.48 20.35
C HIS A 203 -3.53 4.23 19.15
N ALA A 204 -2.85 5.28 18.69
CA ALA A 204 -1.93 5.23 17.56
C ALA A 204 -0.75 4.26 17.79
N VAL A 205 -0.14 4.30 18.98
CA VAL A 205 0.97 3.42 19.36
C VAL A 205 0.50 1.96 19.46
N LEU A 206 -0.65 1.73 20.09
CA LEU A 206 -1.22 0.39 20.25
C LEU A 206 -1.60 -0.23 18.91
N GLU A 207 -2.30 0.50 18.04
CA GLU A 207 -2.62 0.03 16.69
C GLU A 207 -1.36 -0.31 15.91
N ARG A 208 -0.32 0.53 16.03
CA ARG A 208 0.93 0.26 15.34
C ARG A 208 1.64 -0.99 15.87
N LYS A 209 1.64 -1.18 17.20
CA LYS A 209 2.19 -2.37 17.84
C LYS A 209 1.48 -3.64 17.36
N LEU A 210 0.16 -3.61 17.27
CA LEU A 210 -0.64 -4.73 16.75
C LEU A 210 -0.33 -5.01 15.26
N ALA A 211 -0.23 -3.98 14.42
CA ALA A 211 0.12 -4.14 13.01
C ALA A 211 1.50 -4.82 12.84
N LEU A 212 2.50 -4.39 13.61
CA LEU A 212 3.84 -4.98 13.59
C LEU A 212 3.86 -6.40 14.14
N PHE A 213 3.07 -6.68 15.18
CA PHE A 213 2.89 -8.04 15.68
C PHE A 213 2.32 -8.98 14.62
N LEU A 214 1.26 -8.57 13.90
CA LEU A 214 0.70 -9.36 12.81
C LEU A 214 1.71 -9.53 11.67
N LEU A 215 2.48 -8.50 11.34
CA LEU A 215 3.54 -8.61 10.35
C LEU A 215 4.52 -9.74 10.69
N GLU A 216 5.09 -9.72 11.90
CA GLU A 216 6.11 -10.70 12.31
C GLU A 216 5.53 -12.10 12.55
N SER A 217 4.36 -12.19 13.17
CA SER A 217 3.76 -13.49 13.53
C SER A 217 3.09 -14.21 12.37
N LYS A 218 2.64 -13.46 11.35
CA LYS A 218 1.61 -13.93 10.43
C LYS A 218 1.86 -13.56 8.97
N LEU A 219 2.42 -12.39 8.66
CA LEU A 219 2.61 -11.94 7.27
C LEU A 219 4.03 -12.17 6.73
N LYS A 220 4.99 -12.47 7.61
CA LYS A 220 6.36 -12.81 7.23
C LYS A 220 6.60 -14.32 7.11
N PRO A 221 7.58 -14.75 6.29
CA PRO A 221 8.39 -13.92 5.39
C PRO A 221 7.65 -13.50 4.11
N PHE A 222 6.52 -14.14 3.80
CA PHE A 222 5.63 -13.80 2.70
C PHE A 222 4.18 -14.00 3.16
N LEU A 223 3.28 -13.18 2.61
CA LEU A 223 1.85 -13.29 2.85
C LEU A 223 1.24 -14.42 2.03
N SER A 224 1.67 -14.52 0.78
CA SER A 224 1.22 -15.53 -0.17
C SER A 224 2.39 -16.02 -1.00
N TRP A 225 2.39 -17.31 -1.32
CA TRP A 225 3.40 -17.96 -2.14
C TRP A 225 2.73 -18.95 -3.08
N ALA A 226 3.22 -18.98 -4.33
CA ALA A 226 2.82 -19.97 -5.31
C ALA A 226 4.05 -20.47 -6.05
N GLN A 227 4.06 -21.76 -6.38
CA GLN A 227 5.13 -22.39 -7.12
C GLN A 227 4.58 -23.28 -8.21
N LEU A 228 5.19 -23.17 -9.38
CA LEU A 228 5.00 -24.03 -10.53
C LEU A 228 6.28 -24.83 -10.75
N CYS A 229 6.18 -26.16 -10.70
CA CYS A 229 7.29 -27.07 -10.97
C CYS A 229 7.01 -27.84 -12.25
N TYR A 230 7.94 -27.73 -13.20
CA TYR A 230 7.94 -28.46 -14.44
C TYR A 230 9.05 -29.51 -14.41
N ASP A 231 8.68 -30.79 -14.55
CA ASP A 231 9.63 -31.91 -14.49
C ASP A 231 10.50 -31.92 -13.19
N CYS A 232 9.95 -31.38 -12.10
CA CYS A 232 10.57 -31.32 -10.78
C CYS A 232 9.56 -31.51 -9.65
N LEU A 233 10.06 -31.78 -8.44
CA LEU A 233 9.26 -31.82 -7.22
C LEU A 233 9.16 -30.44 -6.57
N PRO A 234 7.99 -30.10 -5.99
CA PRO A 234 7.81 -28.85 -5.27
C PRO A 234 8.65 -28.83 -3.99
N VAL A 235 9.02 -27.63 -3.54
CA VAL A 235 9.70 -27.40 -2.27
C VAL A 235 8.73 -26.69 -1.33
N GLU A 236 8.32 -27.36 -0.26
CA GLU A 236 7.45 -26.77 0.76
C GLU A 236 8.25 -25.79 1.64
N LYS A 237 7.63 -24.66 1.98
CA LYS A 237 8.13 -23.73 2.99
C LYS A 237 7.47 -24.07 4.32
N GLY A 238 8.27 -24.30 5.36
CA GLY A 238 7.76 -24.73 6.67
C GLY A 238 6.87 -23.67 7.33
N ASP A 239 5.82 -24.14 8.01
CA ASP A 239 4.98 -23.31 8.88
C ASP A 239 5.67 -23.13 10.24
N GLU A 240 6.30 -21.99 10.47
CA GLU A 240 6.73 -21.60 11.81
C GLU A 240 5.53 -21.06 12.59
N THR A 241 5.02 -21.81 13.56
CA THR A 241 4.03 -21.28 14.51
C THR A 241 4.34 -21.65 15.95
N THR A 242 4.76 -20.65 16.75
CA THR A 242 4.72 -20.66 18.21
C THR A 242 3.74 -19.55 18.67
N VAL A 243 2.44 -19.84 18.70
CA VAL A 243 1.37 -18.83 18.83
C VAL A 243 1.01 -18.45 20.29
N PRO A 244 0.91 -19.38 21.27
CA PRO A 244 0.32 -19.04 22.56
C PRO A 244 1.16 -18.11 23.45
N GLN A 245 2.47 -18.34 23.54
CA GLN A 245 3.36 -17.54 24.40
C GLN A 245 3.52 -16.10 23.87
N VAL A 246 3.47 -15.96 22.55
CA VAL A 246 3.66 -14.69 21.83
C VAL A 246 2.47 -13.75 22.04
N GLN A 247 1.24 -14.27 22.14
CA GLN A 247 0.05 -13.45 22.44
C GLN A 247 0.00 -12.96 23.89
N ALA A 248 0.43 -13.76 24.87
CA ALA A 248 0.48 -13.34 26.28
C ALA A 248 1.43 -12.16 26.49
N HIS A 249 2.61 -12.21 25.85
CA HIS A 249 3.57 -11.11 25.89
C HIS A 249 3.02 -9.81 25.27
N LEU A 250 2.29 -9.93 24.16
CA LEU A 250 1.65 -8.78 23.51
C LEU A 250 0.61 -8.12 24.44
N GLN A 251 -0.19 -8.92 25.17
CA GLN A 251 -1.17 -8.39 26.11
C GLN A 251 -0.50 -7.57 27.23
N GLU A 252 0.61 -8.07 27.79
CA GLU A 252 1.37 -7.36 28.83
C GLU A 252 1.96 -6.04 28.32
N GLU A 253 2.39 -5.98 27.06
CA GLU A 253 2.85 -4.73 26.42
C GLU A 253 1.71 -3.73 26.26
N ILE A 254 0.53 -4.18 25.84
CA ILE A 254 -0.66 -3.34 25.68
C ILE A 254 -1.10 -2.77 27.03
N ASP A 255 -1.17 -3.61 28.05
CA ASP A 255 -1.57 -3.19 29.40
C ASP A 255 -0.61 -2.13 29.96
N ARG A 256 0.70 -2.26 29.69
CA ARG A 256 1.71 -1.25 30.06
C ARG A 256 1.48 0.09 29.38
N VAL A 257 1.14 0.09 28.09
CA VAL A 257 0.84 1.32 27.34
C VAL A 257 -0.45 1.98 27.83
N ILE A 258 -1.49 1.19 28.10
CA ILE A 258 -2.76 1.69 28.63
C ILE A 258 -2.57 2.30 30.03
N ALA A 259 -1.74 1.67 30.87
CA ALA A 259 -1.43 2.14 32.22
C ALA A 259 -0.36 3.24 32.27
N ALA A 260 0.16 3.70 31.12
CA ALA A 260 1.21 4.72 31.07
C ALA A 260 0.75 6.02 31.78
N PRO A 261 1.57 6.62 32.66
CA PRO A 261 1.21 7.84 33.40
C PRO A 261 1.32 9.11 32.55
N THR A 262 1.57 8.96 31.25
CA THR A 262 1.91 10.03 30.30
C THR A 262 1.02 9.94 29.07
N LYS A 263 0.81 11.08 28.43
CA LYS A 263 0.15 11.19 27.11
C LYS A 263 1.13 11.59 26.00
N ASP A 264 2.41 11.78 26.35
CA ASP A 264 3.46 12.10 25.39
C ASP A 264 3.67 10.94 24.43
N PHE A 265 3.65 11.24 23.12
CA PHE A 265 3.73 10.22 22.09
C PHE A 265 5.07 9.45 22.12
N LEU A 266 6.19 10.16 22.31
CA LEU A 266 7.53 9.55 22.29
C LEU A 266 7.74 8.65 23.51
N GLU A 267 7.26 9.06 24.69
CA GLU A 267 7.29 8.24 25.89
C GLU A 267 6.41 6.99 25.76
N ILE A 268 5.18 7.14 25.22
CA ILE A 268 4.28 6.00 25.01
C ILE A 268 4.87 5.00 24.01
N ALA A 269 5.44 5.48 22.90
CA ALA A 269 6.13 4.63 21.92
C ALA A 269 7.25 3.83 22.56
N LYS A 270 8.09 4.46 23.40
CA LYS A 270 9.15 3.79 24.16
C LYS A 270 8.60 2.73 25.12
N ILE A 271 7.49 3.01 25.82
CA ILE A 271 6.82 2.04 26.71
C ILE A 271 6.35 0.81 25.92
N ALA A 272 5.86 1.02 24.69
CA ALA A 272 5.46 -0.05 23.78
C ALA A 272 6.65 -0.80 23.14
N GLY A 273 7.88 -0.37 23.40
CA GLY A 273 9.08 -0.91 22.75
C GLY A 273 9.15 -0.60 21.26
N LEU A 274 8.56 0.53 20.82
CA LEU A 274 8.62 1.03 19.44
C LEU A 274 9.59 2.21 19.35
N ASP A 275 10.33 2.27 18.25
CA ASP A 275 11.17 3.41 17.91
C ASP A 275 10.36 4.42 17.06
N PRO A 276 10.09 5.65 17.58
CA PRO A 276 9.39 6.69 16.82
C PRO A 276 10.01 7.00 15.45
N ALA A 277 11.33 6.85 15.31
CA ALA A 277 12.04 7.17 14.08
C ALA A 277 11.88 6.09 12.99
N ILE A 278 11.56 4.85 13.37
CA ILE A 278 11.63 3.70 12.45
C ILE A 278 10.27 3.01 12.31
N ASP A 279 9.55 2.85 13.41
CA ASP A 279 8.45 1.89 13.46
C ASP A 279 7.13 2.48 13.00
N PHE A 280 6.96 3.80 12.89
CA PHE A 280 5.65 4.42 12.59
C PHE A 280 5.34 4.65 11.11
N ALA A 281 6.20 4.20 10.20
CA ALA A 281 5.88 4.13 8.78
C ALA A 281 4.58 3.34 8.54
N GLY A 282 3.65 3.89 7.76
CA GLY A 282 2.33 3.33 7.49
C GLY A 282 1.32 3.43 8.65
N GLY A 283 1.73 3.87 9.83
CA GLY A 283 0.93 3.89 11.05
C GLY A 283 -0.30 4.80 10.99
N ASN A 284 -1.28 4.49 11.84
CA ASN A 284 -2.46 5.35 12.05
C ASN A 284 -2.19 6.30 13.22
N LEU A 285 -1.88 7.56 12.90
CA LEU A 285 -1.58 8.64 13.84
C LEU A 285 -2.69 9.72 13.81
N ARG A 286 -3.91 9.33 13.43
CA ARG A 286 -5.04 10.26 13.28
C ARG A 286 -5.36 10.98 14.59
N GLY A 287 -5.41 12.31 14.54
CA GLY A 287 -5.76 13.14 15.70
C GLY A 287 -4.78 13.03 16.87
N THR A 288 -3.57 12.51 16.64
CA THR A 288 -2.52 12.47 17.65
C THR A 288 -2.08 13.87 18.04
N ASN A 289 -1.66 14.02 19.30
CA ASN A 289 -0.99 15.23 19.75
C ASN A 289 0.52 15.01 19.67
N LEU A 290 1.11 15.68 18.69
CA LEU A 290 2.52 15.71 18.36
C LEU A 290 3.04 17.17 18.39
N ASN A 291 2.41 18.05 19.18
CA ASN A 291 2.86 19.42 19.36
C ASN A 291 4.27 19.44 19.96
N GLY A 292 5.17 20.20 19.33
CA GLY A 292 6.55 20.39 19.80
C GLY A 292 7.41 19.13 19.84
N VAL A 293 7.00 18.02 19.21
CA VAL A 293 7.80 16.78 19.23
C VAL A 293 9.01 16.92 18.33
N ASP A 294 10.13 16.31 18.73
CA ASP A 294 11.26 16.06 17.85
C ASP A 294 11.12 14.68 17.21
N LEU A 295 10.89 14.68 15.90
CA LEU A 295 10.87 13.50 15.04
C LEU A 295 11.89 13.64 13.91
N SER A 296 12.91 14.48 14.05
CA SER A 296 13.89 14.75 13.00
C SER A 296 14.49 13.46 12.43
N GLY A 297 14.48 13.33 11.10
CA GLY A 297 14.95 12.13 10.39
C GLY A 297 14.07 10.89 10.49
N ALA A 298 12.89 10.95 11.15
CA ALA A 298 11.98 9.82 11.26
C ALA A 298 11.41 9.37 9.90
N ASN A 299 11.04 8.10 9.82
CA ASN A 299 10.28 7.55 8.70
C ASN A 299 8.79 7.38 9.06
N LEU A 300 7.96 8.27 8.51
CA LEU A 300 6.51 8.27 8.63
C LEU A 300 5.84 8.12 7.25
N CYS A 301 6.53 7.48 6.29
CA CYS A 301 5.99 7.32 4.95
C CYS A 301 4.62 6.60 5.01
N ARG A 302 3.65 7.06 4.20
CA ARG A 302 2.27 6.50 4.18
C ARG A 302 1.52 6.56 5.52
N ALA A 303 2.02 7.27 6.53
CA ALA A 303 1.31 7.42 7.79
C ALA A 303 0.00 8.20 7.59
N ASN A 304 -1.01 7.89 8.40
CA ASN A 304 -2.24 8.66 8.47
C ASN A 304 -2.17 9.61 9.66
N LEU A 305 -1.87 10.88 9.40
CA LEU A 305 -1.78 11.99 10.35
C LEU A 305 -2.97 12.95 10.22
N ARG A 306 -4.10 12.49 9.68
CA ARG A 306 -5.30 13.31 9.50
C ARG A 306 -5.70 13.98 10.81
N GLY A 307 -5.80 15.30 10.80
CA GLY A 307 -6.18 16.11 11.96
C GLY A 307 -5.24 15.99 13.17
N ALA A 308 -4.02 15.47 12.99
CA ALA A 308 -3.01 15.48 14.04
C ALA A 308 -2.55 16.91 14.32
N ASP A 309 -2.19 17.17 15.57
CA ASP A 309 -1.55 18.41 15.99
C ASP A 309 -0.03 18.19 15.95
N LEU A 310 0.64 18.76 14.95
CA LEU A 310 2.09 18.80 14.74
C LEU A 310 2.61 20.24 14.87
N SER A 311 1.86 21.12 15.54
CA SER A 311 2.27 22.52 15.70
C SER A 311 3.60 22.61 16.45
N ASP A 312 4.47 23.51 16.01
CA ASP A 312 5.83 23.70 16.54
C ASP A 312 6.74 22.45 16.57
N ALA A 313 6.39 21.37 15.86
CA ALA A 313 7.19 20.15 15.82
C ALA A 313 8.50 20.30 15.01
N GLU A 314 9.55 19.58 15.41
CA GLU A 314 10.80 19.45 14.65
C GLU A 314 10.71 18.22 13.73
N LEU A 315 10.56 18.49 12.43
CA LEU A 315 10.30 17.50 11.38
C LEU A 315 11.31 17.60 10.23
N THR A 316 12.50 18.13 10.54
CA THR A 316 13.59 18.24 9.57
C THR A 316 14.05 16.87 9.10
N ASP A 317 14.27 16.72 7.78
CA ASP A 317 14.68 15.46 7.12
C ASP A 317 13.71 14.27 7.32
N VAL A 318 12.48 14.50 7.78
CA VAL A 318 11.48 13.42 7.95
C VAL A 318 10.96 12.92 6.61
N ASN A 319 10.73 11.61 6.51
CA ASN A 319 10.02 11.04 5.36
C ASN A 319 8.52 10.91 5.63
N LEU A 320 7.72 11.80 5.02
CA LEU A 320 6.26 11.78 4.99
C LEU A 320 5.71 11.52 3.57
N SER A 321 6.48 10.87 2.70
CA SER A 321 6.02 10.57 1.34
C SER A 321 4.72 9.78 1.36
N SER A 322 3.74 10.21 0.57
CA SER A 322 2.39 9.62 0.48
C SER A 322 1.63 9.58 1.82
N ALA A 323 2.00 10.38 2.82
CA ALA A 323 1.26 10.48 4.07
C ALA A 323 -0.05 11.26 3.88
N ASN A 324 -1.05 10.96 4.72
CA ASN A 324 -2.29 11.75 4.80
C ASN A 324 -2.20 12.72 5.98
N LEU A 325 -2.03 14.00 5.70
CA LEU A 325 -1.97 15.12 6.65
C LEU A 325 -3.21 16.02 6.51
N SER A 326 -4.30 15.51 5.95
CA SER A 326 -5.50 16.32 5.72
C SER A 326 -6.03 16.91 7.03
N GLY A 327 -6.23 18.23 7.05
CA GLY A 327 -6.66 18.97 8.23
C GLY A 327 -5.70 18.93 9.43
N ALA A 328 -4.46 18.46 9.27
CA ALA A 328 -3.46 18.50 10.34
C ALA A 328 -3.03 19.95 10.63
N ASP A 329 -2.65 20.22 11.88
CA ASP A 329 -2.03 21.49 12.26
C ASP A 329 -0.51 21.33 12.26
N LEU A 330 0.19 21.96 11.32
CA LEU A 330 1.65 22.02 11.23
C LEU A 330 2.13 23.47 11.44
N SER A 331 1.33 24.30 12.12
CA SER A 331 1.67 25.71 12.30
C SER A 331 2.95 25.85 13.11
N GLY A 332 3.89 26.68 12.63
CA GLY A 332 5.18 26.90 13.29
C GLY A 332 6.18 25.74 13.18
N ALA A 333 5.81 24.60 12.60
CA ALA A 333 6.69 23.43 12.51
C ALA A 333 7.93 23.70 11.63
N ASP A 334 9.07 23.07 12.01
CA ASP A 334 10.26 23.04 11.18
C ASP A 334 10.22 21.84 10.24
N LEU A 335 9.93 22.10 8.96
CA LEU A 335 9.77 21.11 7.88
C LEU A 335 10.95 21.19 6.90
N GLY A 336 12.13 21.61 7.37
CA GLY A 336 13.33 21.76 6.54
C GLY A 336 13.72 20.44 5.86
N ASN A 337 13.93 20.47 4.54
CA ASN A 337 14.29 19.30 3.73
C ASN A 337 13.33 18.08 3.85
N ILE A 338 12.13 18.27 4.41
CA ILE A 338 11.19 17.16 4.61
C ILE A 338 10.77 16.55 3.27
N ASN A 339 10.54 15.24 3.24
CA ASN A 339 9.96 14.58 2.09
C ASN A 339 8.44 14.46 2.22
N LEU A 340 7.69 15.32 1.54
CA LEU A 340 6.23 15.33 1.46
C LEU A 340 5.73 14.94 0.06
N SER A 341 6.54 14.25 -0.75
CA SER A 341 6.14 13.87 -2.12
C SER A 341 4.86 13.05 -2.09
N HIS A 342 3.88 13.42 -2.93
CA HIS A 342 2.56 12.78 -3.01
C HIS A 342 1.74 12.77 -1.71
N ALA A 343 2.12 13.55 -0.69
CA ALA A 343 1.35 13.68 0.53
C ALA A 343 0.05 14.47 0.31
N ASP A 344 -0.98 14.17 1.11
CA ASP A 344 -2.23 14.93 1.13
C ASP A 344 -2.24 15.92 2.30
N LEU A 345 -2.09 17.21 2.00
CA LEU A 345 -2.12 18.35 2.93
C LEU A 345 -3.42 19.16 2.78
N HIS A 346 -4.47 18.57 2.19
CA HIS A 346 -5.76 19.26 2.01
C HIS A 346 -6.30 19.79 3.34
N LEU A 347 -6.67 21.07 3.40
CA LEU A 347 -7.12 21.77 4.62
C LEU A 347 -6.10 21.82 5.79
N ALA A 348 -4.84 21.43 5.59
CA ALA A 348 -3.83 21.52 6.64
C ALA A 348 -3.49 22.98 6.97
N SER A 349 -3.12 23.25 8.22
CA SER A 349 -2.51 24.53 8.59
C SER A 349 -1.00 24.42 8.52
N LEU A 350 -0.36 25.23 7.68
CA LEU A 350 1.09 25.36 7.53
C LEU A 350 1.52 26.80 7.90
N ALA A 351 0.70 27.51 8.69
CA ALA A 351 0.97 28.89 9.03
C ALA A 351 2.32 29.01 9.77
N LEU A 352 3.17 29.95 9.37
CA LEU A 352 4.52 30.15 9.94
C LEU A 352 5.49 28.95 9.77
N ALA A 353 5.10 27.87 9.09
CA ALA A 353 5.93 26.68 8.97
C ALA A 353 7.15 26.92 8.05
N ASN A 354 8.27 26.27 8.36
CA ASN A 354 9.48 26.34 7.54
C ASN A 354 9.56 25.15 6.57
N LEU A 355 9.13 25.33 5.31
CA LEU A 355 9.21 24.32 4.25
C LEU A 355 10.45 24.50 3.34
N SER A 356 11.50 25.14 3.84
CA SER A 356 12.69 25.40 3.03
C SER A 356 13.33 24.08 2.56
N GLY A 357 13.52 23.93 1.25
CA GLY A 357 14.09 22.71 0.67
C GLY A 357 13.18 21.47 0.71
N ALA A 358 11.95 21.60 1.21
CA ALA A 358 10.99 20.49 1.26
C ALA A 358 10.69 19.92 -0.13
N ASN A 359 10.52 18.60 -0.22
CA ASN A 359 10.02 17.94 -1.41
C ASN A 359 8.49 17.81 -1.37
N LEU A 360 7.78 18.67 -2.08
CA LEU A 360 6.31 18.66 -2.19
C LEU A 360 5.84 18.10 -3.55
N SER A 361 6.70 17.39 -4.29
CA SER A 361 6.35 16.97 -5.65
C SER A 361 5.09 16.10 -5.67
N GLY A 362 4.10 16.49 -6.46
CA GLY A 362 2.81 15.78 -6.55
C GLY A 362 1.95 15.84 -5.29
N ALA A 363 2.30 16.64 -4.28
CA ALA A 363 1.51 16.79 -3.06
C ALA A 363 0.21 17.58 -3.32
N ASN A 364 -0.83 17.30 -2.55
CA ASN A 364 -2.09 18.05 -2.57
C ASN A 364 -2.11 19.09 -1.44
N LEU A 365 -1.95 20.37 -1.77
CA LEU A 365 -2.05 21.49 -0.82
C LEU A 365 -3.35 22.28 -0.99
N MET A 366 -4.38 21.78 -1.68
CA MET A 366 -5.62 22.53 -1.85
C MET A 366 -6.25 22.92 -0.49
N GLU A 367 -6.70 24.16 -0.40
CA GLU A 367 -7.33 24.77 0.79
C GLU A 367 -6.44 24.81 2.04
N ALA A 368 -5.14 24.48 1.93
CA ALA A 368 -4.18 24.61 3.01
C ALA A 368 -3.89 26.08 3.35
N ASN A 369 -3.70 26.38 4.63
CA ASN A 369 -3.29 27.70 5.10
C ASN A 369 -1.77 27.84 5.09
N LEU A 370 -1.24 28.63 4.16
CA LEU A 370 0.21 28.88 3.97
C LEU A 370 0.62 30.28 4.45
N SER A 371 -0.16 30.89 5.35
CA SER A 371 0.11 32.23 5.86
C SER A 371 1.50 32.31 6.49
N SER A 372 2.38 33.13 5.90
CA SER A 372 3.76 33.29 6.35
C SER A 372 4.61 32.02 6.32
N ALA A 373 4.21 30.99 5.56
CA ALA A 373 5.01 29.78 5.38
C ALA A 373 6.23 30.06 4.48
N ASN A 374 7.39 29.47 4.81
CA ASN A 374 8.60 29.59 3.99
C ASN A 374 8.69 28.45 2.96
N LEU A 375 8.32 28.71 1.70
CA LEU A 375 8.44 27.77 0.58
C LEU A 375 9.74 27.93 -0.24
N GLY A 376 10.76 28.57 0.33
CA GLY A 376 12.04 28.81 -0.32
C GLY A 376 12.70 27.51 -0.77
N SER A 377 13.13 27.43 -2.03
CA SER A 377 13.79 26.24 -2.60
C SER A 377 12.99 24.92 -2.55
N ALA A 378 11.73 24.93 -2.10
CA ALA A 378 10.89 23.74 -2.08
C ALA A 378 10.65 23.22 -3.51
N ASN A 379 10.69 21.91 -3.68
CA ASN A 379 10.32 21.26 -4.93
C ASN A 379 8.80 21.11 -5.01
N VAL A 380 8.15 21.92 -5.83
CA VAL A 380 6.68 21.98 -5.96
C VAL A 380 6.18 21.42 -7.30
N LYS A 381 7.01 20.64 -8.01
CA LYS A 381 6.63 20.05 -9.29
C LYS A 381 5.38 19.19 -9.16
N GLN A 382 4.36 19.48 -9.95
CA GLN A 382 3.03 18.83 -9.91
C GLN A 382 2.29 18.93 -8.58
N ALA A 383 2.77 19.74 -7.62
CA ALA A 383 2.02 20.02 -6.40
C ALA A 383 0.76 20.81 -6.74
N ARG A 384 -0.38 20.45 -6.14
CA ARG A 384 -1.68 21.05 -6.40
C ARG A 384 -2.00 22.11 -5.35
N PHE A 385 -2.32 23.31 -5.79
CA PHE A 385 -2.75 24.45 -4.97
C PHE A 385 -4.12 24.92 -5.43
N GLY A 386 -4.91 25.51 -4.54
CA GLY A 386 -6.25 26.02 -4.82
C GLY A 386 -6.88 26.59 -3.56
N LYS A 387 -7.45 27.81 -3.63
CA LYS A 387 -8.05 28.54 -2.50
C LYS A 387 -7.19 28.58 -1.22
N ASN A 388 -5.86 28.67 -1.37
CA ASN A 388 -4.94 28.74 -0.24
C ASN A 388 -4.93 30.12 0.42
N ALA A 389 -4.98 30.16 1.76
CA ALA A 389 -4.64 31.36 2.50
C ALA A 389 -3.12 31.58 2.50
N GLY A 390 -2.66 32.83 2.50
CA GLY A 390 -1.24 33.18 2.57
C GLY A 390 -0.45 33.17 1.26
N ILE A 391 -1.05 32.73 0.14
CA ILE A 391 -0.40 32.81 -1.18
C ILE A 391 -0.67 34.18 -1.81
N SER A 392 0.39 34.97 -2.00
CA SER A 392 0.32 36.20 -2.81
C SER A 392 0.36 35.89 -4.31
N GLU A 393 -0.09 36.83 -5.15
CA GLU A 393 -0.02 36.66 -6.61
C GLU A 393 1.43 36.47 -7.11
N GLN A 394 2.40 37.14 -6.49
CA GLN A 394 3.81 36.95 -6.83
C GLN A 394 4.29 35.54 -6.51
N MET A 395 3.95 35.02 -5.32
CA MET A 395 4.29 33.66 -4.91
C MET A 395 3.62 32.63 -5.83
N LYS A 396 2.36 32.86 -6.22
CA LYS A 396 1.63 32.01 -7.16
C LYS A 396 2.32 31.91 -8.52
N LEU A 397 2.81 33.03 -9.07
CA LEU A 397 3.56 33.03 -10.33
C LEU A 397 4.88 32.25 -10.23
N ASP A 398 5.63 32.45 -9.15
CA ASP A 398 6.86 31.69 -8.87
C ASP A 398 6.60 30.19 -8.75
N LEU A 399 5.59 29.79 -7.96
CA LEU A 399 5.22 28.39 -7.78
C LEU A 399 4.82 27.72 -9.11
N LYS A 400 4.06 28.42 -9.97
CA LYS A 400 3.71 27.94 -11.32
C LYS A 400 4.95 27.74 -12.19
N GLN A 401 5.92 28.66 -12.15
CA GLN A 401 7.19 28.52 -12.88
C GLN A 401 8.00 27.30 -12.40
N ARG A 402 7.92 26.98 -11.10
CA ARG A 402 8.51 25.77 -10.50
C ARG A 402 7.71 24.48 -10.76
N GLY A 403 6.63 24.56 -11.54
CA GLY A 403 5.85 23.40 -11.98
C GLY A 403 4.65 23.04 -11.11
N ALA A 404 4.23 23.92 -10.20
CA ALA A 404 3.00 23.75 -9.42
C ALA A 404 1.74 23.91 -10.30
N ILE A 405 0.69 23.19 -9.94
CA ILE A 405 -0.63 23.22 -10.56
C ILE A 405 -1.55 24.05 -9.65
N PHE A 406 -2.28 25.01 -10.22
CA PHE A 406 -3.29 25.79 -9.50
C PHE A 406 -4.67 25.52 -10.11
N GLU A 407 -5.61 25.09 -9.28
CA GLU A 407 -6.99 24.73 -9.63
C GLU A 407 -8.02 25.68 -9.02
#